data_AF-A0A2P4T5Y4-F1
#
_entry.id   AF-A0A2P4T5Y4-F1
#
_cell.length_a   1.000
_cell.length_b   1.000
_cell.length_c   1.000
_cell.angle_alpha   90.00
_cell.angle_beta   90.00
_cell.angle_gamma   90.00
#
_symmetry.space_group_name_H-M   'P 1'
#
loop_
_entity.id
_entity.type
_entity.pdbx_description
1 polymer ?
#
loop_
_entity_poly.entity_id
_entity_poly.type
_entity_poly.pdbx_seq_one_letter_code
_entity_poly.pdbx_strand_id
1 'polypeptide(L)'
;MNRGALKAGYTTARQFNLYYKAKDVRRKDNEYSHFKRSPPHVSPDRTYGIPARPSTPLFDLLQHKYKELWMQQQRALTAALRLEKAKSQKDRVRDTRTTLLRKNPVPPKEESFWHLPHLEKVGPHLSTFPDRDARKKAFSASH
;
A
#
# COMPACT_ATOMS: atom_id res chain seq x y z
N MET A 1 4.67 -68.35 13.10
CA MET A 1 5.32 -68.79 11.85
C MET A 1 4.51 -69.94 11.25
N ASN A 2 4.33 -70.01 9.92
CA ASN A 2 3.56 -71.09 9.28
C ASN A 2 4.41 -72.38 9.14
N ARG A 3 3.93 -73.50 9.69
CA ARG A 3 4.70 -74.76 9.77
C ARG A 3 4.88 -75.44 8.40
N GLY A 4 3.93 -75.27 7.48
CA GLY A 4 4.02 -75.85 6.13
C GLY A 4 5.13 -75.21 5.29
N ALA A 5 5.22 -73.88 5.34
CA ALA A 5 6.23 -73.12 4.60
C ALA A 5 7.67 -73.40 5.11
N LEU A 6 7.83 -73.67 6.40
CA LEU A 6 9.09 -74.13 6.99
C LEU A 6 9.51 -75.51 6.45
N LYS A 7 8.58 -76.47 6.45
CA LYS A 7 8.87 -77.85 5.99
C LYS A 7 9.21 -77.91 4.50
N ALA A 8 8.58 -77.05 3.69
CA ALA A 8 8.83 -76.94 2.26
C ALA A 8 10.06 -76.07 1.91
N GLY A 9 10.77 -75.52 2.90
CA GLY A 9 12.01 -74.75 2.68
C GLY A 9 11.83 -73.32 2.15
N TYR A 10 10.59 -72.83 2.03
CA TYR A 10 10.30 -71.51 1.48
C TYR A 10 10.71 -70.34 2.39
N THR A 11 10.74 -70.55 3.71
CA THR A 11 11.13 -69.51 4.67
C THR A 11 12.01 -70.09 5.75
N THR A 12 13.06 -69.37 6.14
CA THR A 12 13.92 -69.76 7.28
C THR A 12 13.52 -69.00 8.55
N ALA A 13 13.66 -69.63 9.72
CA ALA A 13 13.37 -69.00 11.02
C ALA A 13 14.08 -67.65 11.20
N ARG A 14 15.33 -67.54 10.69
CA ARG A 14 16.11 -66.29 10.67
C ARG A 14 15.44 -65.18 9.87
N GLN A 15 14.92 -65.49 8.67
CA GLN A 15 14.26 -64.52 7.80
C GLN A 15 12.97 -64.00 8.43
N PHE A 16 12.20 -64.89 9.06
CA PHE A 16 10.99 -64.52 9.80
C PHE A 16 11.31 -63.58 10.96
N ASN A 17 12.33 -63.89 11.77
CA ASN A 17 12.74 -63.03 12.87
C ASN A 17 13.22 -61.65 12.40
N LEU A 18 13.95 -61.57 11.28
CA LEU A 18 14.36 -60.29 10.69
C LEU A 18 13.18 -59.48 10.18
N TYR A 19 12.20 -60.14 9.53
CA TYR A 19 10.98 -59.49 9.07
C TYR A 19 10.22 -58.83 10.22
N TYR A 20 9.97 -59.56 11.31
CA TYR A 20 9.25 -58.98 12.46
C TYR A 20 10.05 -57.91 13.18
N LYS A 21 11.38 -58.03 13.28
CA LYS A 21 12.23 -56.95 13.81
C LYS A 21 12.15 -55.68 12.97
N ALA A 22 12.14 -55.82 11.64
CA ALA A 22 12.03 -54.68 10.72
C ALA A 22 10.62 -54.08 10.67
N LYS A 23 9.59 -54.89 10.93
CA LYS A 23 8.18 -54.49 10.97
C LYS A 23 7.67 -54.17 12.37
N ASP A 24 8.55 -54.16 13.38
CA ASP A 24 8.15 -53.78 14.73
C ASP A 24 7.98 -52.26 14.80
N VAL A 25 6.73 -51.80 14.69
CA VAL A 25 6.35 -50.38 14.77
C VAL A 25 6.24 -49.92 16.24
N ARG A 26 6.42 -50.84 17.21
CA ARG A 26 6.43 -50.47 18.63
C ARG A 26 7.62 -49.54 18.88
N ARG A 27 7.31 -48.31 19.29
CA ARG A 27 8.32 -47.29 19.61
C ARG A 27 9.10 -47.78 20.83
N LYS A 28 10.43 -47.90 20.72
CA LYS A 28 11.27 -48.33 21.85
C LYS A 28 11.22 -47.27 22.95
N ASP A 29 11.03 -47.69 24.19
CA ASP A 29 10.97 -46.80 25.37
C ASP A 29 12.26 -45.99 25.59
N ASN A 30 13.35 -46.34 24.91
CA ASN A 30 14.64 -45.65 25.02
C ASN A 30 14.60 -44.17 24.61
N GLU A 31 13.62 -43.74 23.81
CA GLU A 31 13.44 -42.32 23.44
C GLU A 31 12.37 -41.60 24.26
N TYR A 32 11.64 -42.34 25.10
CA TYR A 32 10.51 -41.85 25.89
C TYR A 32 10.83 -41.70 27.37
N SER A 33 12.10 -41.42 27.70
CA SER A 33 12.36 -40.77 28.98
C SER A 33 11.96 -39.30 28.90
N HIS A 34 10.65 -39.05 28.83
CA HIS A 34 10.08 -37.74 29.15
C HIS A 34 10.47 -37.28 30.57
N PHE A 35 10.94 -38.20 31.42
CA PHE A 35 11.50 -37.97 32.74
C PHE A 35 13.00 -37.59 32.78
N LYS A 36 13.76 -37.70 31.67
CA LYS A 36 15.16 -37.21 31.59
C LYS A 36 15.26 -35.73 31.23
N ARG A 37 14.15 -35.09 30.86
CA ARG A 37 14.06 -33.64 30.77
C ARG A 37 13.67 -33.16 32.15
N SER A 38 14.65 -32.73 32.93
CA SER A 38 14.37 -31.87 34.08
C SER A 38 13.39 -30.78 33.63
N PRO A 39 12.41 -30.39 34.47
CA PRO A 39 11.64 -29.19 34.20
C PRO A 39 12.61 -28.06 33.83
N PRO A 40 12.31 -27.27 32.78
CA PRO A 40 13.19 -26.18 32.37
C PRO A 40 13.54 -25.35 33.60
N HIS A 41 14.83 -25.03 33.79
CA HIS A 41 15.29 -24.31 34.97
C HIS A 41 14.50 -23.01 35.14
N VAL A 42 13.62 -22.98 36.14
CA VAL A 42 12.85 -21.80 36.50
C VAL A 42 13.64 -21.06 37.60
N SER A 43 13.83 -19.75 37.46
CA SER A 43 14.46 -18.97 38.53
C SER A 43 13.62 -19.08 39.81
N PRO A 44 14.23 -19.13 41.01
CA PRO A 44 13.50 -19.25 42.27
C PRO A 44 12.54 -18.07 42.53
N ASP A 45 12.78 -16.93 41.88
CA ASP A 45 11.94 -15.72 41.95
C ASP A 45 10.77 -15.72 40.95
N ARG A 46 10.65 -16.74 40.11
CA ARG A 46 9.57 -16.79 39.12
C ARG A 46 8.29 -17.25 39.80
N THR A 47 7.34 -16.33 39.91
CA THR A 47 6.00 -16.64 40.40
C THR A 47 5.20 -17.36 39.31
N TYR A 48 4.62 -18.52 39.64
CA TYR A 48 3.68 -19.21 38.77
C TYR A 48 2.30 -18.55 38.86
N GLY A 49 1.60 -18.42 37.74
CA GLY A 49 0.27 -17.82 37.67
C GLY A 49 0.11 -16.87 36.50
N ILE A 50 -1.05 -16.23 36.42
CA ILE A 50 -1.34 -15.19 35.42
C ILE A 50 -0.81 -13.86 35.97
N PRO A 51 0.11 -13.18 35.27
CA PRO A 51 0.57 -11.86 35.73
C PRO A 51 -0.60 -10.89 35.79
N ALA A 52 -0.53 -9.91 36.70
CA ALA A 52 -1.49 -8.83 36.73
C ALA A 52 -1.63 -8.23 35.32
N ARG A 53 -2.86 -8.09 34.84
CA ARG A 53 -3.14 -7.59 33.50
C ARG A 53 -2.50 -6.19 33.41
N PRO A 54 -1.62 -5.92 32.42
CA PRO A 54 -1.09 -4.58 32.25
C PRO A 54 -2.28 -3.61 32.10
N SER A 55 -2.12 -2.38 32.58
CA SER A 55 -3.19 -1.38 32.60
C SER A 55 -3.90 -1.36 31.24
N THR A 56 -5.21 -1.60 31.28
CA THR A 56 -6.04 -1.62 30.08
C THR A 56 -5.93 -0.27 29.37
N PRO A 57 -5.83 -0.25 28.01
CA PRO A 57 -5.70 0.98 27.22
C PRO A 57 -6.90 1.95 27.37
N LEU A 58 -7.91 1.58 28.15
CA LEU A 58 -9.03 2.46 28.52
C LEU A 58 -8.54 3.73 29.22
N PHE A 59 -7.55 3.64 30.11
CA PHE A 59 -7.05 4.84 30.79
C PHE A 59 -6.36 5.79 29.81
N ASP A 60 -5.53 5.26 28.91
CA ASP A 60 -4.87 6.04 27.85
C ASP A 60 -5.89 6.69 26.88
N LEU A 61 -7.04 6.05 26.66
CA LEU A 61 -8.16 6.61 25.89
C LEU A 61 -8.90 7.71 26.65
N LEU A 62 -9.22 7.49 27.93
CA LEU A 62 -9.87 8.49 28.80
C LEU A 62 -8.98 9.73 29.01
N GLN A 63 -7.67 9.55 29.05
CA GLN A 63 -6.69 10.63 29.13
C GLN A 63 -6.32 11.25 27.78
N HIS A 64 -6.94 10.79 26.68
CA HIS A 64 -6.67 11.29 25.32
C HIS A 64 -5.20 11.24 24.89
N LYS A 65 -4.39 10.33 25.45
CA LYS A 65 -2.95 10.25 25.21
C LYS A 65 -2.60 10.10 23.73
N TYR A 66 -3.39 9.33 22.97
CA TYR A 66 -3.19 9.15 21.53
C TYR A 66 -3.47 10.42 20.71
N LYS A 67 -4.43 11.25 21.14
CA LYS A 67 -4.69 12.57 20.54
C LYS A 67 -3.47 13.47 20.77
N GLU A 68 -2.92 13.48 21.98
CA GLU A 68 -1.75 14.30 22.30
C GLU A 68 -0.51 13.87 21.51
N LEU A 69 -0.25 12.56 21.42
CA LEU A 69 0.83 12.00 20.59
C LEU A 69 0.68 12.42 19.13
N TRP A 70 -0.52 12.29 18.57
CA TRP A 70 -0.79 12.72 17.19
C TRP A 70 -0.56 14.22 16.99
N MET A 71 -1.03 15.06 17.91
CA MET A 71 -0.81 16.51 17.86
C MET A 71 0.68 16.86 17.94
N GLN A 72 1.45 16.18 18.79
CA GLN A 72 2.90 16.36 18.89
C GLN A 72 3.60 15.98 17.58
N GLN A 73 3.20 14.86 16.97
CA GLN A 73 3.74 14.43 15.68
C GLN A 73 3.43 15.45 14.57
N GLN A 74 2.19 15.97 14.51
CA GLN A 74 1.82 17.01 13.54
C GLN A 74 2.60 18.31 13.74
N ARG A 75 2.82 18.72 14.99
CA ARG A 75 3.66 19.89 15.32
C ARG A 75 5.10 19.68 14.89
N ALA A 76 5.67 18.49 15.14
CA ALA A 76 7.02 18.15 14.73
C ALA A 76 7.19 18.16 13.20
N LEU A 77 6.24 17.56 12.47
CA LEU A 77 6.22 17.61 11.00
C LEU A 77 6.13 19.05 10.48
N THR A 78 5.24 19.87 11.07
CA THR A 78 5.09 21.27 10.68
C THR A 78 6.36 22.08 10.96
N ALA A 79 7.01 21.84 12.10
CA ALA A 79 8.28 22.49 12.45
C ALA A 79 9.40 22.09 11.48
N ALA A 80 9.52 20.80 11.16
CA ALA A 80 10.50 20.32 10.18
C ALA A 80 10.27 20.95 8.80
N LEU A 81 9.02 20.98 8.30
CA LEU A 81 8.67 21.62 7.04
C LEU A 81 8.99 23.13 7.04
N ARG A 82 8.76 23.83 8.15
CA ARG A 82 9.11 25.25 8.28
C ARG A 82 10.63 25.46 8.24
N LEU A 83 11.40 24.61 8.91
CA LEU A 83 12.86 24.68 8.89
C LEU A 83 13.41 24.43 7.49
N GLU A 84 12.91 23.42 6.78
CA GLU A 84 13.29 23.14 5.39
C GLU A 84 12.93 24.30 4.45
N LYS A 85 11.71 24.86 4.57
CA LYS A 85 11.33 26.05 3.81
C LYS A 85 12.22 27.24 4.14
N ALA A 86 12.53 27.48 5.42
CA ALA A 86 13.40 28.57 5.84
C ALA A 86 14.83 28.42 5.29
N LYS A 87 15.40 27.21 5.30
CA LYS A 87 16.69 26.91 4.66
C LYS A 87 16.64 27.21 3.16
N SER A 88 15.62 26.71 2.45
CA SER A 88 15.44 26.95 1.02
C SER A 88 15.23 28.43 0.67
N GLN A 89 14.63 29.22 1.56
CA GLN A 89 14.47 30.67 1.36
C GLN A 89 15.74 31.45 1.63
N LYS A 90 16.58 31.03 2.58
CA LYS A 90 17.88 31.68 2.83
C LYS A 90 18.83 31.57 1.64
N ASP A 91 18.75 30.46 0.90
CA ASP A 91 19.58 30.21 -0.28
C ASP A 91 19.03 30.84 -1.57
N ARG A 92 17.79 31.33 -1.54
CA ARG A 92 17.15 31.96 -2.70
C ARG A 92 17.34 33.47 -2.65
N VAL A 93 18.01 34.00 -3.67
CA VAL A 93 17.99 35.43 -3.99
C VAL A 93 16.53 35.86 -4.16
N ARG A 94 16.10 36.90 -3.41
CA ARG A 94 14.74 37.43 -3.53
C ARG A 94 14.54 37.97 -4.94
N ASP A 95 13.66 37.32 -5.67
CA ASP A 95 13.19 37.80 -6.96
C ASP A 95 12.49 39.16 -6.79
N THR A 96 12.80 40.12 -7.67
CA THR A 96 12.09 41.40 -7.73
C THR A 96 10.74 41.21 -8.44
N ARG A 97 9.81 42.15 -8.27
CA ARG A 97 8.47 42.08 -8.90
C ARG A 97 8.55 41.86 -10.41
N THR A 98 9.55 42.42 -11.07
CA THR A 98 9.76 42.27 -12.52
C THR A 98 10.23 40.87 -12.90
N THR A 99 11.11 40.23 -12.13
CA THR A 99 11.54 38.84 -12.43
C THR A 99 10.42 37.84 -12.19
N LEU A 100 9.57 38.05 -11.18
CA LEU A 100 8.38 37.24 -10.95
C LEU A 100 7.38 37.31 -12.12
N LEU A 101 7.10 38.51 -12.64
CA LEU A 101 6.20 38.69 -13.79
C LEU A 101 6.75 38.07 -15.08
N ARG A 102 8.08 37.99 -15.23
CA ARG A 102 8.71 37.30 -16.37
C ARG A 102 8.65 35.78 -16.25
N LYS A 103 8.79 35.23 -15.03
CA LYS A 103 8.74 33.78 -14.77
C LYS A 103 7.32 33.22 -14.86
N ASN A 104 6.32 34.01 -14.45
CA ASN A 104 4.90 33.66 -14.49
C ASN A 104 4.17 34.59 -15.47
N PRO A 105 4.35 34.42 -16.79
CA PRO A 105 3.57 35.18 -17.76
C PRO A 105 2.08 34.89 -17.53
N VAL A 106 1.25 35.93 -17.60
CA VAL A 106 -0.20 35.76 -17.56
C VAL A 106 -0.56 34.86 -18.74
N PRO A 107 -1.28 33.73 -18.52
CA PRO A 107 -1.70 32.90 -19.62
C PRO A 107 -2.49 33.77 -20.61
N PRO A 108 -2.28 33.60 -21.93
CA PRO A 108 -3.05 34.35 -22.90
C PRO A 108 -4.52 34.13 -22.57
N LYS A 109 -5.24 35.24 -22.35
CA LYS A 109 -6.69 35.15 -22.16
C LYS A 109 -7.21 34.51 -23.44
N GLU A 110 -7.75 33.30 -23.31
CA GLU A 110 -8.60 32.76 -24.35
C GLU A 110 -9.80 33.71 -24.39
N GLU A 111 -9.76 34.64 -25.34
CA GLU A 111 -10.91 35.47 -25.66
C GLU A 111 -11.99 34.52 -26.18
N SER A 112 -12.72 33.96 -25.23
CA SER A 112 -13.92 33.21 -25.53
C SER A 112 -14.93 34.26 -25.97
N PHE A 113 -15.03 34.45 -27.28
CA PHE A 113 -16.05 35.26 -27.93
C PHE A 113 -17.43 34.61 -27.74
N TRP A 114 -17.85 34.39 -26.50
CA TRP A 114 -19.22 34.03 -26.17
C TRP A 114 -20.10 35.19 -26.64
N HIS A 115 -20.67 35.00 -27.82
CA HIS A 115 -21.79 35.77 -28.31
C HIS A 115 -23.00 34.83 -28.37
N LEU A 116 -24.18 35.40 -28.19
CA LEU A 116 -25.42 34.64 -28.27
C LEU A 116 -25.57 34.09 -29.70
N PRO A 117 -26.04 32.85 -29.91
CA PRO A 117 -26.24 32.28 -31.24
C PRO A 117 -27.16 33.12 -32.14
N HIS A 118 -28.08 33.90 -31.57
CA HIS A 118 -28.93 34.82 -32.32
C HIS A 118 -28.16 36.02 -32.90
N LEU A 119 -27.02 36.39 -32.29
CA LEU A 119 -26.12 37.43 -32.78
C LEU A 119 -25.09 36.88 -33.79
N GLU A 120 -25.04 35.56 -34.02
CA GLU A 120 -24.35 35.04 -35.20
C GLU A 120 -25.01 35.66 -36.43
N LYS A 121 -24.18 36.17 -37.35
CA LYS A 121 -24.64 36.88 -38.55
C LYS A 121 -25.62 35.98 -39.32
N VAL A 122 -26.91 36.23 -39.15
CA VAL A 122 -27.95 35.57 -39.92
C VAL A 122 -27.70 35.91 -41.40
N GLY A 123 -27.66 34.90 -42.24
CA GLY A 123 -27.41 35.08 -43.67
C GLY A 123 -28.37 36.11 -44.29
N PRO A 124 -27.96 36.81 -45.36
CA PRO A 124 -28.80 37.83 -45.99
C PRO A 124 -30.18 37.27 -46.33
N HIS A 125 -31.23 37.95 -45.87
CA HIS A 125 -32.61 37.50 -46.07
C HIS A 125 -33.05 37.58 -47.55
N LEU A 126 -32.38 38.41 -48.34
CA LEU A 126 -32.62 38.59 -49.77
C LEU A 126 -31.32 38.31 -50.53
N SER A 127 -31.38 37.46 -51.56
CA SER A 127 -30.30 37.33 -52.53
C SER A 127 -30.55 38.28 -53.69
N THR A 128 -29.77 39.35 -53.78
CA THR A 128 -29.82 40.30 -54.91
C THR A 128 -29.05 39.82 -56.14
N PHE A 129 -28.43 38.63 -56.07
CA PHE A 129 -27.69 38.06 -57.18
C PHE A 129 -28.64 37.43 -58.21
N PRO A 130 -28.41 37.66 -59.51
CA PRO A 130 -29.21 37.05 -60.58
C PRO A 130 -29.17 35.51 -60.55
N ASP A 131 -27.98 34.95 -60.25
CA ASP A 131 -27.73 33.51 -60.23
C ASP A 131 -26.87 33.07 -59.05
N ARG A 132 -27.01 31.78 -58.70
CA ARG A 132 -26.22 31.14 -57.62
C ARG A 132 -24.71 31.15 -57.89
N ASP A 133 -24.31 31.03 -59.16
CA ASP A 133 -22.90 31.02 -59.54
C ASP A 133 -22.29 32.44 -59.56
N ALA A 134 -23.09 33.44 -59.92
CA ALA A 134 -22.70 34.85 -59.80
C ALA A 134 -22.42 35.23 -58.34
N ARG A 135 -23.23 34.70 -57.41
CA ARG A 135 -22.99 34.86 -55.96
C ARG A 135 -21.64 34.26 -55.54
N LYS A 136 -21.36 33.00 -55.92
CA LYS A 136 -20.09 32.34 -55.57
C LYS A 136 -18.88 33.11 -56.11
N LYS A 137 -18.95 33.57 -57.37
CA LYS A 137 -17.89 34.34 -58.02
C LYS A 137 -17.62 35.69 -57.32
N ALA A 138 -18.67 36.37 -56.85
CA ALA A 138 -18.54 37.64 -56.13
C ALA A 138 -17.87 37.44 -54.76
N PHE A 139 -18.27 36.42 -53.99
CA PHE A 139 -17.66 36.13 -52.69
C PHE A 139 -16.24 35.58 -52.79
N SER A 140 -15.88 34.90 -53.88
CA SER A 140 -14.49 34.48 -54.11
C SER A 140 -13.54 35.62 -54.46
N ALA A 141 -14.07 36.79 -54.84
CA ALA A 141 -13.25 37.96 -55.21
C ALA A 141 -12.92 38.88 -54.02
N SER A 142 -13.52 38.66 -52.85
CA SER A 142 -13.39 39.52 -51.66
C SER A 142 -12.49 38.93 -50.55
N HIS A 143 -11.71 37.90 -50.86
CA HIS A 143 -10.70 37.29 -49.98
C HIS A 143 -9.31 37.56 -50.55
#